data_AF-A0A0W8DC64-F1
#
_entry.id   AF-A0A0W8DC64-F1
#
_cell.length_a   1.000
_cell.length_b   1.000
_cell.length_c   1.000
_cell.angle_alpha   90.00
_cell.angle_beta   90.00
_cell.angle_gamma   90.00
#
_symmetry.space_group_name_H-M   'P 1'
#
loop_
_entity.id
_entity.type
_entity.pdbx_description
1 polymer ?
#
loop_
_entity_poly.entity_id
_entity_poly.type
_entity_poly.pdbx_seq_one_letter_code
_entity_poly.pdbx_strand_id
1 'polypeptide(L)'
;MSDMRLFIYRNEAGSEGKVMNLKSKDSIARLKKVASKKLGVRAKRLFLASGAEISDVDELQNNDTLYVSQGEAFYKSLGPANGQETFHMSVLGSGGVGKSALTLRFVRDYFVKDWDPTIEDAYRKAITVDDGLCMLEILDTAGQDVRH
;
A
#
# COMPACT_ATOMS: atom_id res chain seq x y z
N MET A 1 -25.10 3.87 -8.70
CA MET A 1 -23.98 2.89 -8.74
C MET A 1 -22.80 3.61 -9.37
N SER A 2 -21.74 3.83 -8.60
CA SER A 2 -20.57 4.58 -9.02
C SER A 2 -19.59 3.69 -9.78
N ASP A 3 -19.01 4.24 -10.84
CA ASP A 3 -17.86 3.65 -11.52
C ASP A 3 -16.62 3.81 -10.61
N MET A 4 -15.85 2.74 -10.48
CA MET A 4 -14.59 2.68 -9.75
C MET A 4 -13.45 2.96 -10.72
N ARG A 5 -12.64 3.97 -10.42
CA ARG A 5 -11.40 4.26 -11.14
C ARG A 5 -10.29 3.40 -10.56
N LEU A 6 -9.51 2.75 -11.40
CA LEU A 6 -8.37 1.92 -11.04
C LEU A 6 -7.15 2.37 -11.82
N PHE A 7 -5.98 2.28 -11.22
CA PHE A 7 -4.69 2.42 -11.89
C PHE A 7 -4.13 1.03 -12.15
N ILE A 8 -3.91 0.68 -13.41
CA ILE A 8 -3.41 -0.64 -13.81
C ILE A 8 -2.00 -0.51 -14.37
N TYR A 9 -1.14 -1.46 -13.99
CA TYR A 9 0.25 -1.57 -14.42
C TYR A 9 0.51 -2.99 -14.89
N ARG A 10 1.51 -3.16 -15.75
CA ARG A 10 2.10 -4.48 -15.96
C ARG A 10 2.88 -4.86 -14.71
N ASN A 11 2.93 -6.14 -14.42
CA ASN A 11 3.69 -6.69 -13.31
C ASN A 11 5.20 -6.74 -13.64
N GLU A 12 5.80 -5.57 -13.91
CA GLU A 12 7.22 -5.40 -14.25
C GLU A 12 7.72 -4.03 -13.79
N ALA A 13 9.03 -3.93 -13.50
CA ALA A 13 9.67 -2.68 -13.13
C ALA A 13 9.62 -1.67 -14.29
N GLY A 14 9.39 -0.39 -13.98
CA GLY A 14 9.29 0.67 -14.97
C GLY A 14 8.02 0.64 -15.85
N SER A 15 7.02 -0.17 -15.51
CA SER A 15 5.75 -0.20 -16.24
C SER A 15 5.07 1.17 -16.25
N GLU A 16 4.57 1.58 -17.42
CA GLU A 16 3.68 2.73 -17.54
C GLU A 16 2.27 2.39 -17.03
N GLY A 17 1.76 3.23 -16.13
CA GLY A 17 0.42 3.10 -15.57
C GLY A 17 -0.67 3.56 -16.53
N LYS A 18 -1.80 2.86 -16.55
CA LYS A 18 -3.01 3.26 -17.30
C LYS A 18 -4.20 3.34 -16.36
N VAL A 19 -5.12 4.26 -16.64
CA VAL A 19 -6.37 4.36 -15.89
C VAL A 19 -7.41 3.40 -16.49
N MET A 20 -8.13 2.67 -15.66
CA MET A 20 -9.29 1.85 -16.00
C MET A 20 -10.49 2.30 -15.18
N ASN A 21 -11.69 2.24 -15.76
CA ASN A 21 -12.93 2.34 -14.99
C ASN A 21 -13.60 0.97 -14.96
N LEU A 22 -14.06 0.55 -13.79
CA LEU A 22 -14.76 -0.69 -13.53
C LEU A 22 -16.11 -0.37 -12.89
N LYS A 23 -17.17 -1.04 -13.31
CA LYS A 23 -18.48 -0.87 -12.66
C LYS A 23 -18.56 -1.79 -11.45
N SER A 24 -19.32 -1.38 -10.44
CA SER A 24 -19.55 -2.17 -9.22
C SER A 24 -20.23 -3.53 -9.44
N LYS A 25 -20.68 -3.86 -10.67
CA LYS A 25 -21.26 -5.16 -11.05
C LYS A 25 -20.37 -5.98 -11.97
N ASP A 26 -19.21 -5.44 -12.36
CA ASP A 26 -18.34 -6.08 -13.33
C ASP A 26 -17.59 -7.24 -12.67
N SER A 27 -17.51 -8.39 -13.33
CA SER A 27 -16.79 -9.54 -12.78
C SER A 27 -15.27 -9.42 -12.92
N ILE A 28 -14.53 -10.20 -12.12
CA ILE A 28 -13.07 -10.31 -12.23
C ILE A 28 -12.61 -10.72 -13.64
N ALA A 29 -13.41 -11.53 -14.35
CA ALA A 29 -13.14 -11.92 -15.73
C ALA A 29 -13.19 -10.72 -16.70
N ARG A 30 -14.15 -9.81 -16.49
CA ARG A 30 -14.24 -8.56 -17.25
C ARG A 30 -13.07 -7.64 -16.93
N LEU A 31 -12.72 -7.49 -15.64
CA LEU A 31 -11.54 -6.74 -15.22
C LEU A 31 -10.30 -7.25 -15.94
N LYS A 32 -10.00 -8.56 -15.85
CA LYS A 32 -8.86 -9.19 -16.54
C LYS A 32 -8.87 -8.95 -18.05
N LYS A 33 -10.04 -9.04 -18.70
CA LYS A 33 -10.19 -8.79 -20.15
C LYS A 33 -9.89 -7.35 -20.54
N VAL A 34 -10.44 -6.38 -19.81
CA VAL A 34 -10.21 -4.94 -20.09
C VAL A 34 -8.75 -4.59 -19.79
N ALA A 35 -8.16 -5.16 -18.74
CA ALA A 35 -6.80 -4.87 -18.31
C ALA A 35 -5.79 -5.42 -19.32
N SER A 36 -6.02 -6.66 -19.78
CA SER A 36 -5.27 -7.31 -20.86
C SER A 36 -5.23 -6.44 -22.11
N LYS A 37 -6.40 -5.92 -22.54
CA LYS A 37 -6.50 -5.06 -23.72
C LYS A 37 -5.76 -3.73 -23.54
N LYS A 38 -5.88 -3.09 -22.38
CA LYS A 38 -5.26 -1.79 -22.12
C LYS A 38 -3.74 -1.88 -22.02
N LEU A 39 -3.22 -2.93 -21.38
CA LEU A 39 -1.78 -3.08 -21.11
C LEU A 39 -1.05 -3.87 -22.19
N GLY A 40 -1.77 -4.58 -23.06
CA GLY A 40 -1.19 -5.44 -24.09
C GLY A 40 -0.59 -6.74 -23.53
N VAL A 41 -1.16 -7.28 -22.45
CA VAL A 41 -0.67 -8.48 -21.76
C VAL A 41 -1.79 -9.50 -21.60
N ARG A 42 -1.45 -10.78 -21.35
CA ARG A 42 -2.45 -11.81 -21.02
C ARG A 42 -2.63 -11.90 -19.50
N ALA A 43 -3.62 -11.19 -18.96
CA ALA A 43 -3.89 -11.21 -17.52
C ALA A 43 -4.27 -12.62 -17.03
N LYS A 44 -3.45 -13.21 -16.15
CA LYS A 44 -3.75 -14.44 -15.42
C LYS A 44 -4.01 -14.15 -13.94
N ARG A 45 -3.17 -13.31 -13.34
CA ARG A 45 -3.20 -12.94 -11.91
C ARG A 45 -3.25 -11.42 -11.76
N LEU A 46 -3.75 -10.94 -10.63
CA LEU A 46 -3.89 -9.52 -10.32
C LEU A 46 -3.41 -9.30 -8.90
N PHE A 47 -2.51 -8.33 -8.71
CA PHE A 47 -1.98 -7.99 -7.40
C PHE A 47 -2.26 -6.54 -7.06
N LEU A 48 -2.56 -6.24 -5.81
CA LEU A 48 -2.49 -4.87 -5.30
C LEU A 48 -1.04 -4.41 -5.16
N ALA A 49 -0.85 -3.11 -4.95
CA ALA A 49 0.46 -2.56 -4.60
C ALA A 49 1.06 -3.15 -3.30
N SER A 50 0.22 -3.69 -2.41
CA SER A 50 0.63 -4.44 -1.22
C SER A 50 1.20 -5.83 -1.53
N GLY A 51 1.01 -6.34 -2.75
CA GLY A 51 1.33 -7.72 -3.13
C GLY A 51 0.21 -8.73 -2.87
N ALA A 52 -0.91 -8.32 -2.27
CA ALA A 52 -2.08 -9.18 -2.12
C ALA A 52 -2.66 -9.56 -3.50
N GLU A 53 -2.87 -10.85 -3.73
CA GLU A 53 -3.54 -11.34 -4.94
C GLU A 53 -5.04 -11.18 -4.80
N ILE A 54 -5.66 -10.51 -5.77
CA ILE A 54 -7.09 -10.26 -5.79
C ILE A 54 -7.81 -11.39 -6.51
N SER A 55 -8.82 -11.94 -5.85
CA SER A 55 -9.68 -13.00 -6.40
C SER A 55 -11.05 -12.47 -6.82
N ASP A 56 -11.55 -11.45 -6.12
CA ASP A 56 -12.86 -10.84 -6.35
C ASP A 56 -12.76 -9.31 -6.54
N VAL A 57 -13.65 -8.74 -7.33
CA VAL A 57 -13.75 -7.30 -7.54
C VAL A 57 -14.26 -6.55 -6.30
N ASP A 58 -14.94 -7.25 -5.39
CA ASP A 58 -15.43 -6.68 -4.14
C ASP A 58 -14.28 -6.30 -3.18
N GLU A 59 -13.08 -6.83 -3.40
CA GLU A 59 -11.86 -6.48 -2.67
C GLU A 59 -11.27 -5.11 -3.11
N LEU A 60 -11.78 -4.53 -4.21
CA LEU A 60 -11.24 -3.33 -4.82
C LEU A 60 -11.94 -2.06 -4.35
N GLN A 61 -11.15 -0.98 -4.31
CA GLN A 61 -11.60 0.37 -3.97
C GLN A 61 -11.26 1.35 -5.07
N ASN A 62 -11.93 2.51 -5.02
CA ASN A 62 -11.66 3.59 -5.96
C ASN A 62 -10.24 4.14 -5.77
N ASN A 63 -9.53 4.30 -6.88
CA ASN A 63 -8.12 4.66 -7.01
C ASN A 63 -7.12 3.56 -6.64
N ASP A 64 -7.54 2.30 -6.48
CA ASP A 64 -6.61 1.21 -6.24
C ASP A 64 -5.63 1.02 -7.41
N THR A 65 -4.42 0.60 -7.04
CA THR A 65 -3.36 0.25 -7.98
C THR A 65 -3.27 -1.26 -8.12
N LEU A 66 -3.44 -1.74 -9.36
CA LEU A 66 -3.40 -3.14 -9.73
C LEU A 66 -2.25 -3.45 -10.67
N TYR A 67 -1.55 -4.54 -10.37
CA TYR A 67 -0.49 -5.11 -11.19
C TYR A 67 -0.99 -6.37 -11.87
N VAL A 68 -0.92 -6.37 -13.19
CA VAL A 68 -1.47 -7.43 -14.04
C VAL A 68 -0.35 -8.38 -14.42
N SER A 69 -0.45 -9.61 -13.92
CA SER A 69 0.55 -10.67 -14.12
C SER A 69 0.13 -11.66 -15.20
N GLN A 70 1.11 -12.18 -15.94
CA GLN A 70 0.93 -13.22 -16.96
C GLN A 70 1.11 -14.64 -16.39
N GLY A 71 1.20 -14.77 -15.06
CA GLY A 71 1.33 -16.01 -14.31
C GLY A 71 2.48 -15.97 -13.31
N GLU A 72 3.46 -15.10 -13.52
CA GLU A 72 4.57 -14.86 -12.62
C GLU A 72 4.12 -14.27 -11.27
N ALA A 73 4.96 -14.42 -10.25
CA ALA A 73 4.76 -13.80 -8.94
C ALA A 73 4.78 -12.27 -9.05
N PHE A 74 4.28 -11.59 -8.02
CA PHE A 74 4.28 -10.12 -7.99
C PHE A 74 5.71 -9.59 -8.16
N TYR A 75 5.96 -8.68 -9.10
CA TYR A 75 7.34 -8.31 -9.45
C TYR A 75 8.07 -7.62 -8.28
N LYS A 76 7.35 -6.94 -7.38
CA LYS A 76 7.94 -6.41 -6.13
C LYS A 76 8.05 -7.44 -5.01
N SER A 77 7.48 -8.64 -5.18
CA SER A 77 7.82 -9.78 -4.32
C SER A 77 9.14 -10.43 -4.71
N LEU A 78 9.77 -9.99 -5.81
CA LEU A 78 11.14 -10.33 -6.20
C LEU A 78 12.17 -9.33 -5.64
N GLY A 79 11.83 -8.62 -4.55
CA GLY A 79 12.86 -8.17 -3.62
C GLY A 79 13.73 -9.36 -3.19
N PRO A 80 15.00 -9.15 -2.80
CA PRO A 80 15.94 -10.24 -2.55
C PRO A 80 15.30 -11.28 -1.64
N ALA A 81 15.54 -12.56 -1.95
CA ALA A 81 14.88 -13.75 -1.40
C ALA A 81 14.99 -13.95 0.14
N ASN A 82 15.30 -12.91 0.89
CA ASN A 82 15.54 -12.91 2.34
C ASN A 82 14.43 -12.15 3.07
N GLY A 83 13.19 -12.64 3.00
CA GLY A 83 12.08 -12.15 3.82
C GLY A 83 11.62 -10.72 3.48
N GLN A 84 10.40 -10.38 3.89
CA GLN A 84 10.05 -8.97 4.03
C GLN A 84 11.02 -8.35 5.04
N GLU A 85 12.01 -7.58 4.57
CA GLU A 85 12.85 -6.79 5.46
C GLU A 85 11.92 -5.91 6.31
N THR A 86 11.96 -6.16 7.62
CA THR A 86 11.16 -5.45 8.60
C THR A 86 12.08 -4.51 9.34
N PHE A 87 11.87 -3.21 9.13
CA PHE A 87 12.61 -2.16 9.80
C PHE A 87 11.85 -1.73 11.05
N HIS A 88 12.52 -1.75 12.19
CA HIS A 88 11.98 -1.25 13.45
C HIS A 88 12.50 0.18 13.65
N MET A 89 11.58 1.13 13.82
CA MET A 89 11.87 2.55 13.99
C MET A 89 11.17 3.06 15.24
N SER A 90 11.88 3.85 16.04
CA SER A 90 11.29 4.54 17.20
C SER A 90 11.30 6.05 16.97
N VAL A 91 10.18 6.71 17.26
CA VAL A 91 10.06 8.17 17.14
C VAL A 91 10.21 8.80 18.52
N LEU A 92 11.33 9.52 18.73
CA LEU A 92 11.70 10.08 20.02
C LEU A 92 11.73 11.61 19.98
N GLY A 93 11.46 12.25 21.12
CA GLY A 93 11.48 13.71 21.27
C GLY A 93 10.61 14.17 22.44
N SER A 94 10.74 15.45 22.82
CA SER A 94 10.01 16.06 23.94
C SER A 94 8.49 15.94 23.83
N GLY A 95 7.78 16.15 24.94
CA GLY A 95 6.32 16.26 24.94
C GLY A 95 5.83 17.37 23.99
N GLY A 96 4.69 17.14 23.33
CA GLY A 96 4.03 18.17 22.51
C GLY A 96 4.66 18.52 21.15
N VAL A 97 5.79 17.93 20.76
CA VAL A 97 6.48 18.27 19.48
C VAL A 97 5.82 17.69 18.22
N GLY A 98 4.72 16.95 18.36
CA GLY A 98 3.97 16.40 17.22
C GLY A 98 4.45 15.06 16.68
N LYS A 99 5.17 14.25 17.48
CA LYS A 99 5.64 12.90 17.10
C LYS A 99 4.52 12.03 16.54
N SER A 100 3.47 11.81 17.32
CA SER A 100 2.36 10.97 16.88
C SER A 100 1.56 11.61 15.76
N ALA A 101 1.54 12.94 15.64
CA ALA A 101 0.89 13.61 14.51
C ALA A 101 1.64 13.29 13.20
N LEU A 102 2.97 13.28 13.24
CA LEU A 102 3.82 12.87 12.11
C LEU A 102 3.67 11.37 11.82
N THR A 103 3.75 10.52 12.83
CA THR A 103 3.58 9.06 12.71
C THR A 103 2.21 8.72 12.11
N LEU A 104 1.13 9.29 12.63
CA LEU A 104 -0.22 9.05 12.14
C LEU A 104 -0.42 9.60 10.72
N ARG A 105 0.13 10.78 10.41
CA ARG A 105 0.06 11.32 9.05
C ARG A 105 0.79 10.43 8.06
N PHE A 106 1.95 9.91 8.44
CA PHE A 106 2.71 8.97 7.63
C PHE A 106 1.95 7.65 7.47
N VAL A 107 1.34 7.11 8.52
CA VAL A 107 0.67 5.79 8.48
C VAL A 107 -0.67 5.84 7.76
N ARG A 108 -1.51 6.83 8.04
CA ARG A 108 -2.94 6.84 7.65
C ARG A 108 -3.31 7.78 6.51
N ASP A 109 -2.35 8.57 6.06
CA ASP A 109 -2.51 9.57 5.01
C ASP A 109 -3.42 10.79 5.31
N TYR A 110 -3.77 11.04 6.58
CA TYR A 110 -4.49 12.23 7.03
C TYR A 110 -4.03 12.71 8.42
N PHE A 111 -4.34 13.97 8.77
CA PHE A 111 -4.11 14.50 10.11
C PHE A 111 -5.30 14.17 11.02
N VAL A 112 -5.03 13.53 12.15
CA VAL A 112 -6.05 13.27 13.17
C VAL A 112 -6.37 14.58 13.89
N LYS A 113 -7.66 14.92 13.99
CA LYS A 113 -8.12 16.16 14.66
C LYS A 113 -8.14 16.04 16.18
N ASP A 114 -8.51 14.87 16.69
CA ASP A 114 -8.65 14.62 18.12
C ASP A 114 -7.44 13.83 18.61
N TRP A 115 -6.66 14.46 19.48
CA TRP A 115 -5.45 13.91 20.06
C TRP A 115 -5.77 13.27 21.41
N ASP A 116 -5.57 11.96 21.53
CA ASP A 116 -5.49 11.28 22.83
C ASP A 116 -4.00 11.04 23.13
N PRO A 117 -3.46 11.48 24.28
CA PRO A 117 -2.06 11.23 24.64
C PRO A 117 -1.72 9.74 24.56
N THR A 118 -0.75 9.40 23.71
CA THR A 118 -0.35 8.00 23.51
C THR A 118 0.45 7.50 24.71
N ILE A 119 0.02 6.35 25.26
CA ILE A 119 0.76 5.65 26.32
C ILE A 119 1.94 4.87 25.71
N GLU A 120 1.79 4.38 24.47
CA GLU A 120 2.83 3.90 23.52
C GLU A 120 2.06 3.14 22.40
N ASP A 121 2.27 3.49 21.12
CA ASP A 121 1.58 2.83 20.00
C ASP A 121 2.58 2.25 18.99
N ALA A 122 2.36 1.00 18.59
CA ALA A 122 3.10 0.36 17.50
C ALA A 122 2.27 0.39 16.22
N TYR A 123 2.81 1.03 15.18
CA TYR A 123 2.21 1.14 13.86
C TYR A 123 3.00 0.30 12.85
N ARG A 124 2.32 -0.25 11.84
CA ARG A 124 2.97 -0.97 10.73
C ARG A 124 2.54 -0.36 9.40
N LYS A 125 3.50 -0.09 8.51
CA LYS A 125 3.24 0.37 7.14
C LYS A 125 4.15 -0.33 6.15
N ALA A 126 3.56 -0.96 5.13
CA ALA A 126 4.33 -1.44 3.98
C ALA A 126 4.72 -0.25 3.10
N ILE A 127 6.02 -0.13 2.79
CA ILE A 127 6.57 0.95 1.97
C ILE A 127 7.48 0.38 0.89
N THR A 128 7.68 1.13 -0.20
CA THR A 128 8.70 0.80 -1.21
C THR A 128 9.92 1.70 -0.99
N VAL A 129 11.09 1.11 -0.79
CA VAL A 129 12.39 1.80 -0.69
C VAL A 129 13.31 1.16 -1.72
N ASP A 130 13.94 1.97 -2.59
CA ASP A 130 14.84 1.51 -3.64
C ASP A 130 14.27 0.31 -4.45
N ASP A 131 12.99 0.44 -4.82
CA ASP A 131 12.19 -0.57 -5.52
C ASP A 131 11.92 -1.89 -4.78
N GLY A 132 12.37 -2.02 -3.53
CA GLY A 132 12.06 -3.14 -2.63
C GLY A 132 10.86 -2.84 -1.73
N LEU A 133 9.94 -3.81 -1.58
CA LEU A 133 8.86 -3.73 -0.60
C LEU A 133 9.39 -4.11 0.79
N CYS A 134 9.30 -3.20 1.75
CA CYS A 134 9.67 -3.46 3.14
C CYS A 134 8.51 -3.15 4.09
N MET A 135 8.54 -3.77 5.27
CA MET A 135 7.62 -3.49 6.36
C MET A 135 8.31 -2.52 7.33
N LEU A 136 7.69 -1.38 7.60
CA LEU A 136 8.15 -0.49 8.65
C LEU A 136 7.28 -0.67 9.89
N GLU A 137 7.89 -1.02 11.01
CA GLU A 137 7.29 -1.04 12.34
C GLU A 137 7.73 0.21 13.09
N ILE A 138 6.79 1.10 13.38
CA ILE A 138 7.04 2.39 14.02
C ILE A 138 6.52 2.32 15.45
N LEU A 139 7.42 2.47 16.41
CA LEU A 139 7.09 2.70 17.80
C LEU A 139 6.96 4.21 18.05
N ASP A 140 5.73 4.65 18.26
CA ASP A 140 5.42 6.00 18.71
C ASP A 140 5.46 6.04 20.25
N THR A 141 6.42 6.78 20.79
CA THR A 141 6.57 6.91 22.24
C THR A 141 5.91 8.18 22.75
N ALA A 142 5.44 8.15 23.98
CA ALA A 142 5.19 9.37 24.74
C ALA A 142 6.44 10.25 24.74
N GLY A 143 6.27 11.57 24.88
CA GLY A 143 7.40 12.47 25.04
C GLY A 143 8.21 12.09 26.27
N GLN A 144 9.53 12.12 26.18
CA GLN A 144 10.39 12.01 27.36
C GLN A 144 10.25 13.33 28.13
N ASP A 145 9.61 13.30 29.30
CA ASP A 145 9.62 14.43 30.23
C ASP A 145 11.06 14.63 30.71
N VAL A 146 11.64 15.79 30.38
CA VAL A 146 12.91 16.20 30.96
C VAL A 146 12.63 16.58 32.41
N ARG A 147 12.83 15.63 33.33
CA ARG A 147 12.88 15.96 34.76
C ARG A 147 14.12 16.84 34.98
N HIS A 148 13.86 18.10 35.30
CA HIS A 148 14.86 19.00 35.90
C HIS A 148 15.16 18.59 37.34
#